data_AF-A0A931G8E6-F1
#
_entry.id   AF-A0A931G8E6-F1
#
_cell.length_a   1.000
_cell.length_b   1.000
_cell.length_c   1.000
_cell.angle_alpha   90.00
_cell.angle_beta   90.00
_cell.angle_gamma   90.00
#
_symmetry.space_group_name_H-M   'P 1'
#
loop_
_entity.id
_entity.type
_entity.pdbx_description
1 polymer ?
#
loop_
_entity_poly.entity_id
_entity_poly.type
_entity_poly.pdbx_seq_one_letter_code
_entity_poly.pdbx_strand_id
1 'polypeptide(L)' 'MEQQLFTVIKAAFSKRRKSLKNSLVGPDLGLDKPTIAQALKNADITPERRAETLSVKEFETLTRAVEPFLIKE' A
#
# COMPACT_ATOMS: atom_id res chain seq x y z
N MET A 1 -3.71 -3.93 13.30
CA MET A 1 -4.19 -4.51 12.02
C MET A 1 -5.27 -3.65 11.36
N GLU A 2 -6.44 -3.44 11.98
CA GLU A 2 -7.55 -2.68 11.33
C GLU A 2 -7.17 -1.24 10.98
N GLN A 3 -6.57 -0.49 11.90
CA GLN A 3 -6.14 0.89 11.64
C GLN A 3 -5.15 0.99 10.48
N GLN A 4 -4.14 0.10 10.43
CA GLN A 4 -3.17 0.07 9.33
C GLN A 4 -3.83 -0.30 8.00
N LEU A 5 -4.80 -1.23 8.01
CA LEU A 5 -5.57 -1.58 6.81
C LEU A 5 -6.32 -0.36 6.27
N PHE A 6 -7.03 0.39 7.12
CA PHE A 6 -7.70 1.62 6.71
C PHE A 6 -6.73 2.68 6.20
N THR A 7 -5.57 2.85 6.84
CA THR A 7 -4.53 3.77 6.36
C THR A 7 -4.01 3.36 4.98
N VAL A 8 -3.74 2.07 4.75
CA VAL A 8 -3.28 1.55 3.44
C VAL A 8 -4.34 1.74 2.37
N ILE A 9 -5.62 1.43 2.66
CA ILE A 9 -6.73 1.67 1.75
C ILE A 9 -6.82 3.16 1.42
N LYS A 10 -6.82 4.04 2.43
CA LYS A 10 -6.85 5.49 2.24
C LYS A 10 -5.70 5.97 1.35
N ALA A 11 -4.48 5.52 1.62
CA ALA A 11 -3.29 5.86 0.83
C ALA A 11 -3.44 5.38 -0.63
N ALA A 12 -3.93 4.15 -0.85
CA ALA A 12 -4.14 3.59 -2.18
C ALA A 12 -5.18 4.40 -3.00
N PHE A 13 -6.23 4.92 -2.34
CA PHE A 13 -7.29 5.71 -2.96
C PHE A 13 -7.03 7.23 -2.96
N SER A 14 -5.98 7.72 -2.29
CA SER A 14 -5.61 9.15 -2.22
C SER A 14 -5.38 9.79 -3.60
N LYS A 15 -4.99 8.98 -4.59
CA LYS A 15 -4.72 9.42 -5.97
C LYS A 15 -5.51 8.59 -6.97
N ARG A 16 -6.76 8.99 -7.22
CA ARG A 16 -7.82 8.30 -8.00
C ARG A 16 -7.45 7.76 -9.40
N ARG A 17 -6.28 8.07 -9.96
CA ARG A 17 -5.87 7.63 -11.31
C ARG A 17 -4.44 7.13 -11.39
N LYS A 18 -3.76 7.04 -10.25
CA LYS A 18 -2.37 6.58 -10.17
C LYS A 18 -2.34 5.09 -9.86
N SER A 19 -1.29 4.43 -10.33
CA SER A 19 -1.00 3.05 -9.97
C SER A 19 -0.60 2.95 -8.50
N LEU A 20 -0.70 1.77 -7.89
CA LEU A 20 -0.41 1.53 -6.48
C LEU A 20 0.97 2.06 -6.07
N LYS A 21 2.02 1.80 -6.85
CA LYS A 21 3.38 2.29 -6.57
C LYS A 21 3.49 3.82 -6.48
N ASN A 22 2.53 4.54 -7.04
CA ASN A 22 2.50 6.01 -7.04
C ASN A 22 1.47 6.55 -6.04
N SER A 23 0.38 5.81 -5.79
CA SER A 23 -0.65 6.17 -4.81
C SER A 23 -0.17 5.99 -3.38
N LEU A 24 0.52 4.88 -3.09
CA LEU A 24 1.00 4.54 -1.74
C LEU A 24 2.21 5.38 -1.31
N VAL A 25 2.92 6.02 -2.24
CA VAL A 25 4.01 6.95 -1.93
C VAL A 25 3.41 8.28 -1.49
N GLY A 26 3.66 8.67 -0.24
CA GLY A 26 3.14 9.90 0.33
C GLY A 26 3.09 9.90 1.86
N PRO A 27 2.57 10.98 2.46
CA PRO A 27 2.57 11.18 3.90
C PRO A 27 1.66 10.20 4.66
N ASP A 28 0.64 9.61 4.02
CA ASP A 28 -0.27 8.66 4.69
C ASP A 28 0.46 7.40 5.20
N LEU A 29 1.50 6.94 4.49
CA LEU A 29 2.32 5.80 4.92
C LEU A 29 3.74 6.22 5.34
N GLY A 30 4.22 7.39 4.90
CA GLY A 30 5.58 7.85 5.18
C GLY A 30 6.66 7.01 4.49
N LEU A 31 6.28 6.16 3.53
CA LEU A 31 7.17 5.23 2.85
C LEU A 31 7.63 5.80 1.50
N ASP A 32 8.89 5.51 1.17
CA ASP A 32 9.46 5.87 -0.12
C ASP A 32 9.11 4.84 -1.20
N LYS A 33 9.37 5.23 -2.45
CA LYS A 33 9.04 4.41 -3.63
C LYS A 33 9.69 3.01 -3.63
N PRO A 34 10.99 2.82 -3.30
CA PRO A 34 11.58 1.49 -3.28
C PRO A 34 10.96 0.60 -2.20
N THR A 35 10.64 1.14 -1.01
CA THR A 35 9.97 0.37 0.04
C THR A 35 8.58 -0.09 -0.38
N ILE A 36 7.79 0.81 -0.98
CA ILE A 36 6.47 0.46 -1.53
C ILE A 36 6.59 -0.61 -2.63
N ALA A 37 7.58 -0.50 -3.52
CA ALA A 37 7.79 -1.49 -4.57
C ALA A 37 8.15 -2.87 -3.99
N GLN A 38 8.97 -2.90 -2.94
CA GLN A 38 9.31 -4.13 -2.24
C GLN A 38 8.10 -4.74 -1.52
N ALA A 39 7.28 -3.92 -0.84
CA ALA A 39 6.07 -4.38 -0.18
C ALA A 39 5.03 -4.94 -1.18
N LEU A 40 4.83 -4.28 -2.32
CA LEU A 40 3.97 -4.76 -3.40
C LEU A 40 4.46 -6.11 -3.95
N LYS A 41 5.78 -6.25 -4.13
CA LYS A 41 6.39 -7.52 -4.56
C LYS A 41 6.18 -8.63 -3.52
N ASN A 42 6.38 -8.34 -2.23
CA ASN A 42 6.17 -9.30 -1.14
C ASN A 42 4.70 -9.72 -1.01
N ALA A 43 3.77 -8.84 -1.38
CA ALA A 43 2.34 -9.11 -1.40
C ALA A 43 1.85 -9.79 -2.69
N ASP A 44 2.75 -10.06 -3.65
CA ASP A 44 2.44 -10.57 -4.99
C ASP A 44 1.44 -9.68 -5.77
N ILE A 45 1.57 -8.36 -5.62
CA ILE A 45 0.71 -7.36 -6.26
C ILE A 45 1.48 -6.61 -7.33
N THR A 46 0.95 -6.60 -8.55
CA THR A 46 1.52 -5.84 -9.66
C THR A 46 1.52 -4.32 -9.37
N PRO A 47 2.67 -3.64 -9.39
CA PRO A 47 2.78 -2.24 -8.98
C PRO A 47 2.00 -1.23 -9.84
N GLU A 48 1.69 -1.60 -11.10
CA GLU A 48 0.96 -0.82 -12.09
C GLU A 48 -0.57 -0.86 -11.89
N ARG A 49 -1.08 -1.80 -11.08
CA ARG A 49 -2.52 -1.91 -10.79
C ARG A 49 -3.04 -0.67 -10.09
N ARG A 50 -4.35 -0.43 -10.23
CA ARG A 50 -5.07 0.61 -9.50
C ARG A 50 -5.69 0.03 -8.23
N ALA A 51 -5.85 0.88 -7.21
CA ALA A 51 -6.46 0.50 -5.93
C ALA A 51 -7.84 -0.14 -6.09
N GLU A 52 -8.67 0.36 -7.02
CA GLU A 52 -10.01 -0.17 -7.31
C GLU A 52 -10.03 -1.60 -7.86
N THR A 53 -8.87 -2.12 -8.31
CA THR A 53 -8.75 -3.49 -8.83
C THR A 53 -8.37 -4.50 -7.76
N LEU A 54 -8.04 -4.07 -6.54
CA LEU A 54 -7.63 -4.95 -5.46
C LEU A 54 -8.85 -5.43 -4.68
N SER A 55 -8.86 -6.71 -4.35
CA SER A 55 -9.76 -7.32 -3.40
C SER A 55 -9.37 -6.98 -1.96
N VAL A 56 -10.31 -7.15 -1.02
CA VAL A 56 -10.07 -6.95 0.42
C VAL A 56 -8.90 -7.81 0.92
N LYS A 57 -8.79 -9.06 0.45
CA LYS A 57 -7.70 -9.98 0.82
C LYS A 57 -6.33 -9.51 0.32
N GLU A 58 -6.28 -8.90 -0.87
CA GLU A 58 -5.05 -8.28 -1.39
C GLU A 58 -4.67 -7.05 -0.57
N PHE A 59 -5.63 -6.26 -0.10
CA PHE A 59 -5.36 -5.16 0.83
C PHE A 59 -4.81 -5.67 2.16
N GLU A 60 -5.38 -6.72 2.76
CA GLU A 60 -4.85 -7.33 3.98
C GLU A 60 -3.41 -7.83 3.81
N THR A 61 -3.13 -8.46 2.66
CA THR A 61 -1.80 -8.97 2.33
C THR A 61 -0.81 -7.82 2.15
N LEU A 62 -1.22 -6.76 1.45
CA LEU A 62 -0.44 -5.54 1.29
C LEU A 62 -0.16 -4.88 2.64
N THR A 63 -1.16 -4.79 3.52
CA THR A 63 -1.01 -4.24 4.88
C THR A 63 0.03 -5.01 5.69
N ARG A 64 0.01 -6.34 5.65
CA ARG A 64 1.04 -7.17 6.30
C ARG A 64 2.42 -6.97 5.67
N ALA A 65 2.49 -6.77 4.36
CA ALA A 65 3.75 -6.54 3.67
C ALA A 65 4.35 -5.15 3.94
N VAL A 66 3.52 -4.12 4.18
CA VAL A 66 4.01 -2.77 4.54
C VAL A 66 4.33 -2.63 6.03
N GLU A 67 3.69 -3.42 6.90
CA GLU A 67 3.83 -3.31 8.36
C GLU A 67 5.29 -3.28 8.88
N PRO A 68 6.24 -4.10 8.38
CA PRO A 68 7.63 -4.07 8.83
C PRO A 68 8.37 -2.76 8.51
N PHE A 69 7.85 -1.97 7.57
CA PHE A 69 8.45 -0.72 7.13
C PHE A 69 7.82 0.51 7.79
N LEU A 70 6.65 0.34 8.42
CA LEU A 70 6.03 1.40 9.19
C LEU A 70 6.88 1.62 10.45
N ILE A 71 7.33 2.85 10.67
CA ILE A 71 8.03 3.23 11.88
C ILE A 71 7.08 2.97 13.06
N LYS A 72 7.45 2.03 13.92
CA LYS A 72 6.83 1.89 15.24
C LYS A 72 7.62 2.79 16.17
N GLU A 73 6.96 3.82 16.69
CA GLU A 73 7.40 4.48 17.93
C GLU A 73 7.48 3.45 19.07
#